data_AF-A0A6I9NG48-F1
#
_entry.id   AF-A0A6I9NG48-F1
#
_cell.length_a   1.000
_cell.length_b   1.000
_cell.length_c   1.000
_cell.angle_alpha   90.00
_cell.angle_beta   90.00
_cell.angle_gamma   90.00
#
_symmetry.space_group_name_H-M   'P 1'
#
loop_
_entity.id
_entity.type
_entity.pdbx_description
1 polymer ?
#
loop_
_entity_poly.entity_id
_entity_poly.type
_entity_poly.pdbx_seq_one_letter_code
_entity_poly.pdbx_strand_id
1 'polypeptide(L)'
;MFSPFCSPEPHAGFKIAFNMFDADGNQMVDKREFLVLQEIFRKKNEKRGRKGDAEKSAQLSMQLYGYQVAPMNSRADESITIDTTLLVHFFGKKGKAELTFDDFYRFMDNLQTEMLEIEFLTYSKGMTTISEEDFAKILLRFTNVENISAYLENVRHCIPDEKVNYIQAHCFFQGTHTKNTSNL
;
A
#
# COMPACT_ATOMS: atom_id res chain seq x y z
N MET A 1 7.34 -6.98 31.13
CA MET A 1 8.65 -6.85 30.47
C MET A 1 8.44 -7.34 29.04
N PHE A 2 8.09 -6.43 28.13
CA PHE A 2 7.78 -6.78 26.73
C PHE A 2 9.10 -6.72 25.94
N SER A 3 9.53 -7.85 25.39
CA SER A 3 10.74 -7.95 24.58
C SER A 3 10.53 -7.30 23.20
N PRO A 4 11.41 -6.39 22.74
CA PRO A 4 11.31 -5.73 21.45
C PRO A 4 12.18 -6.48 20.44
N PHE A 5 11.66 -7.54 19.85
CA PHE A 5 12.31 -8.19 18.72
C PHE A 5 11.29 -8.47 17.62
N CYS A 6 10.97 -7.43 16.86
CA CYS A 6 10.60 -7.58 15.46
C CYS A 6 11.51 -6.66 14.66
N SER A 7 12.49 -7.25 13.99
CA SER A 7 13.48 -6.56 13.14
C SER A 7 12.81 -5.96 11.91
N PRO A 8 13.25 -4.79 11.39
CA PRO A 8 12.44 -4.07 10.43
C PRO A 8 13.05 -4.13 9.03
N GLU A 9 12.68 -5.11 8.20
CA GLU A 9 13.10 -5.13 6.79
C GLU A 9 11.91 -5.23 5.82
N PRO A 10 11.17 -4.12 5.71
CA PRO A 10 10.79 -3.53 4.41
C PRO A 10 11.45 -2.16 4.15
N HIS A 11 12.33 -1.68 5.05
CA HIS A 11 13.00 -0.38 5.00
C HIS A 11 13.70 -0.07 3.66
N ALA A 12 14.42 -1.05 3.08
CA ALA A 12 15.17 -0.83 1.85
C ALA A 12 14.25 -0.57 0.64
N GLY A 13 13.14 -1.31 0.52
CA GLY A 13 12.17 -1.12 -0.57
C GLY A 13 11.45 0.23 -0.47
N PHE A 14 11.05 0.63 0.74
CA PHE A 14 10.47 1.95 0.96
C PHE A 14 11.46 3.08 0.72
N LYS A 15 12.74 2.90 1.08
CA LYS A 15 13.76 3.91 0.79
C LYS A 15 14.01 4.07 -0.70
N ILE A 16 14.03 2.97 -1.46
CA ILE A 16 14.11 3.03 -2.93
C ILE A 16 12.92 3.80 -3.50
N ALA A 17 11.69 3.48 -3.06
CA ALA A 17 10.49 4.17 -3.53
C ALA A 17 10.52 5.67 -3.17
N PHE A 18 10.94 6.02 -1.96
CA PHE A 18 11.09 7.41 -1.53
C PHE A 18 12.11 8.17 -2.40
N ASN A 19 13.27 7.57 -2.64
CA ASN A 19 14.30 8.15 -3.50
C ASN A 19 13.87 8.23 -4.98
N MET A 20 12.85 7.48 -5.41
CA MET A 20 12.27 7.66 -6.76
C MET A 20 11.38 8.90 -6.83
N PHE A 21 10.86 9.39 -5.71
CA PHE A 21 10.06 10.63 -5.65
C PHE A 21 10.95 11.86 -5.47
N ASP A 22 11.96 11.80 -4.60
CA ASP A 22 12.95 12.86 -4.35
C ASP A 22 13.84 13.06 -5.59
N ALA A 23 13.45 13.97 -6.47
CA ALA A 23 14.09 14.15 -7.77
C ALA A 23 15.29 15.10 -7.69
N ASP A 24 15.29 16.00 -6.71
CA ASP A 24 16.36 16.98 -6.50
C ASP A 24 17.42 16.51 -5.48
N GLY A 25 17.15 15.43 -4.74
CA GLY A 25 18.06 14.80 -3.79
C GLY A 25 18.12 15.51 -2.44
N ASN A 26 17.13 16.35 -2.12
CA ASN A 26 17.09 17.12 -0.89
C ASN A 26 16.63 16.30 0.34
N GLN A 27 16.33 15.01 0.16
CA GLN A 27 15.84 14.06 1.17
C GLN A 27 14.43 14.34 1.70
N MET A 28 13.70 15.19 1.01
CA MET A 28 12.30 15.52 1.21
C MET A 28 11.55 15.25 -0.09
N VAL A 29 10.24 15.09 0.00
CA VAL A 29 9.38 15.03 -1.19
C VAL A 29 8.37 16.16 -1.09
N ASP A 30 8.32 17.02 -2.09
CA ASP A 30 7.31 18.07 -2.18
C ASP A 30 6.03 17.60 -2.91
N LYS A 31 4.98 18.44 -2.86
CA LYS A 31 3.69 18.11 -3.51
C LYS A 31 3.85 17.86 -5.02
N ARG A 32 4.77 18.55 -5.70
CA ARG A 32 4.98 18.44 -7.15
C ARG A 32 5.68 17.13 -7.47
N GLU A 33 6.74 16.80 -6.76
CA GLU A 33 7.49 15.55 -6.88
C GLU A 33 6.59 14.32 -6.68
N PHE A 34 5.73 14.35 -5.66
CA PHE A 34 4.76 13.28 -5.42
C PHE A 34 3.77 13.10 -6.58
N LEU A 35 3.35 14.19 -7.23
CA LEU A 35 2.39 14.17 -8.33
C LEU A 35 3.01 13.73 -9.68
N VAL A 36 4.34 13.75 -9.83
CA VAL A 36 5.00 13.35 -11.09
C VAL A 36 4.64 11.92 -11.49
N LEU A 37 4.51 10.99 -10.53
CA LEU A 37 4.11 9.62 -10.84
C LEU A 37 2.68 9.53 -11.39
N GLN A 38 1.74 10.32 -10.87
CA GLN A 38 0.38 10.34 -11.41
C GLN A 38 0.38 10.75 -12.89
N GLU A 39 1.19 11.74 -13.24
CA GLU A 39 1.36 12.20 -14.62
C GLU A 39 2.02 11.14 -15.53
N ILE A 40 3.01 10.40 -15.02
CA ILE A 40 3.64 9.29 -15.75
C ILE A 40 2.65 8.14 -16.00
N PHE A 41 1.89 7.73 -14.98
CA PHE A 41 0.90 6.66 -15.13
C PHE A 41 -0.25 7.06 -16.07
N ARG A 42 -0.69 8.33 -16.02
CA ARG A 42 -1.68 8.89 -16.94
C ARG A 42 -1.21 8.78 -18.39
N LYS A 43 -0.03 9.30 -18.72
CA LYS A 43 0.55 9.24 -20.08
C LYS A 43 0.77 7.82 -20.57
N LYS A 44 1.14 6.89 -19.68
CA LYS A 44 1.32 5.46 -20.01
C LYS A 44 -0.01 4.80 -20.37
N ASN A 45 -1.10 5.15 -19.69
CA ASN A 45 -2.43 4.62 -19.96
C ASN A 45 -3.00 5.15 -21.28
N GLU A 46 -2.76 6.42 -21.61
CA GLU A 46 -3.19 7.05 -22.87
C GLU A 46 -2.57 6.40 -24.12
N LYS A 47 -1.30 5.97 -24.03
CA LYS A 47 -0.59 5.28 -25.13
C LYS A 47 -0.97 3.81 -25.30
N ARG A 48 -1.59 3.18 -24.28
CA ARG A 48 -2.04 1.79 -24.31
C ARG A 48 -3.45 1.63 -24.89
N GLY A 49 -4.21 2.72 -25.05
CA GLY A 49 -5.45 2.75 -25.80
C GLY A 49 -5.18 2.44 -27.27
N ARG A 50 -5.62 1.27 -27.75
CA ARG A 50 -5.54 0.90 -29.17
C ARG A 50 -6.19 1.98 -30.03
N LYS A 51 -5.51 2.33 -31.13
CA LYS A 51 -5.95 3.20 -32.23
C LYS A 51 -7.34 2.74 -32.70
N GLY A 52 -8.42 3.32 -32.16
CA GLY A 52 -9.80 2.90 -32.45
C GLY A 52 -10.89 3.56 -31.61
N ASP A 53 -10.73 3.64 -30.29
CA ASP A 53 -11.79 4.12 -29.38
C ASP A 53 -11.31 5.28 -28.50
N ALA A 54 -10.95 6.41 -29.14
CA ALA A 54 -10.46 7.60 -28.43
C ALA A 54 -11.46 8.10 -27.37
N GLU A 55 -12.76 7.95 -27.62
CA GLU A 55 -13.83 8.41 -26.74
C GLU A 55 -13.95 7.57 -25.46
N LYS A 56 -13.86 6.22 -25.55
CA LYS A 56 -13.83 5.35 -24.37
C LYS A 56 -12.55 5.52 -23.56
N SER A 57 -11.42 5.73 -24.24
CA SER A 57 -10.14 6.00 -23.57
C SER A 57 -10.17 7.34 -22.83
N ALA A 58 -10.77 8.38 -23.43
CA ALA A 58 -10.99 9.67 -22.78
C ALA A 58 -11.92 9.53 -21.57
N GLN A 59 -13.04 8.80 -21.71
CA GLN A 59 -13.98 8.56 -20.62
C GLN A 59 -13.34 7.80 -19.45
N LEU A 60 -12.56 6.75 -19.72
CA LEU A 60 -11.84 5.98 -18.70
C LEU A 60 -10.78 6.84 -18.00
N SER A 61 -10.05 7.68 -18.74
CA SER A 61 -9.08 8.62 -18.17
C SER A 61 -9.75 9.64 -17.24
N MET A 62 -10.92 10.16 -17.63
CA MET A 62 -11.72 11.08 -16.83
C MET A 62 -12.25 10.41 -15.55
N GLN A 63 -12.62 9.13 -15.60
CA GLN A 63 -13.08 8.37 -14.44
C GLN A 63 -11.95 8.06 -13.43
N LEU A 64 -10.75 7.78 -13.94
CA LEU A 64 -9.60 7.41 -13.10
C LEU A 64 -8.86 8.62 -12.52
N TYR A 65 -8.81 9.74 -13.25
CA TYR A 65 -7.97 10.89 -12.91
C TYR A 65 -8.72 12.22 -12.79
N GLY A 66 -10.02 12.27 -13.10
CA GLY A 66 -10.81 13.50 -13.13
C GLY A 66 -10.55 14.37 -14.37
N TYR A 67 -11.31 15.46 -14.53
CA TYR A 67 -11.27 16.35 -15.71
C TYR A 67 -10.01 17.25 -15.79
N GLN A 68 -9.16 17.24 -14.77
CA GLN A 68 -8.35 18.42 -14.45
C GLN A 68 -6.97 18.04 -13.88
N VAL A 69 -6.10 17.51 -14.72
CA VAL A 69 -4.65 17.65 -14.54
C VAL A 69 -4.13 18.25 -15.84
N ALA A 70 -4.19 19.58 -15.94
CA ALA A 70 -3.60 20.27 -17.08
C ALA A 70 -2.10 19.95 -17.16
N PRO A 71 -1.49 19.86 -18.35
CA PRO A 71 -0.05 19.62 -18.46
C PRO A 71 0.70 20.71 -17.69
N MET A 72 1.54 20.28 -16.75
CA MET A 72 2.25 21.09 -15.74
C MET A 72 3.33 22.03 -16.32
N ASN A 73 3.15 22.52 -17.55
CA ASN A 73 4.08 23.41 -18.25
C ASN A 73 3.82 24.90 -17.96
N SER A 74 2.72 25.25 -17.30
CA SER A 74 2.44 26.62 -16.86
C SER A 74 2.84 26.78 -15.39
N ARG A 75 3.90 27.55 -15.14
CA ARG A 75 4.43 27.91 -13.81
C ARG A 75 3.46 28.69 -12.90
N ALA A 76 2.17 28.72 -13.21
CA ALA A 76 1.18 29.59 -12.57
C ALA A 76 -0.22 28.97 -12.63
N ASP A 77 -0.39 27.72 -12.18
CA ASP A 77 -1.69 27.36 -11.60
C ASP A 77 -1.58 26.20 -10.58
N GLU A 78 -1.55 26.53 -9.29
CA GLU A 78 -1.71 25.56 -8.20
C GLU A 78 -3.18 25.11 -8.04
N SER A 79 -4.12 25.64 -8.85
CA SER A 79 -5.58 25.47 -8.67
C SER A 79 -6.19 24.21 -9.29
N ILE A 80 -5.45 23.41 -10.06
CA ILE A 80 -6.02 22.33 -10.89
C ILE A 80 -5.49 20.96 -10.45
N THR A 81 -5.45 20.71 -9.15
CA THR A 81 -5.32 19.34 -8.64
C THR A 81 -6.41 19.11 -7.62
N ILE A 82 -7.25 18.08 -7.82
CA ILE A 82 -8.22 17.68 -6.80
C ILE A 82 -7.41 17.23 -5.58
N ASP A 83 -7.51 18.00 -4.50
CA ASP A 83 -6.88 17.66 -3.24
C ASP A 83 -7.51 16.37 -2.71
N THR A 84 -6.75 15.28 -2.82
CA THR A 84 -7.12 13.99 -2.23
C THR A 84 -6.74 13.97 -0.75
N THR A 85 -7.35 13.07 0.01
CA THR A 85 -7.03 12.87 1.42
C THR A 85 -5.53 12.69 1.67
N LEU A 86 -4.84 11.93 0.80
CA LEU A 86 -3.39 11.70 0.91
C LEU A 86 -2.57 12.99 0.65
N LEU A 87 -2.97 13.78 -0.35
CA LEU A 87 -2.30 15.06 -0.63
C LEU A 87 -2.45 16.03 0.53
N VAL A 88 -3.65 16.12 1.12
CA VAL A 88 -3.91 16.99 2.28
C VAL A 88 -3.20 16.46 3.52
N HIS A 89 -3.12 15.13 3.69
CA HIS A 89 -2.44 14.50 4.82
C HIS A 89 -0.92 14.78 4.79
N PHE A 90 -0.27 14.59 3.64
CA PHE A 90 1.18 14.79 3.52
C PHE A 90 1.59 16.25 3.39
N PHE A 91 0.87 17.05 2.60
CA PHE A 91 1.32 18.40 2.21
C PHE A 91 0.50 19.52 2.87
N GLY A 92 -0.51 19.16 3.65
CA GLY A 92 -1.45 20.09 4.29
C GLY A 92 -2.41 20.75 3.30
N LYS A 93 -3.42 21.46 3.81
CA LYS A 93 -4.42 22.18 3.00
C LYS A 93 -3.85 23.22 2.05
N LYS A 94 -2.64 23.72 2.33
CA LYS A 94 -1.94 24.71 1.50
C LYS A 94 -0.95 24.05 0.53
N GLY A 95 -0.69 22.75 0.65
CA GLY A 95 0.25 22.03 -0.22
C GLY A 95 1.71 22.44 -0.08
N LYS A 96 2.10 23.04 1.05
CA LYS A 96 3.45 23.59 1.28
C LYS A 96 4.30 22.81 2.28
N ALA A 97 3.70 21.83 2.97
CA ALA A 97 4.51 20.94 3.78
C ALA A 97 5.31 20.01 2.85
N GLU A 98 6.37 19.44 3.38
CA GLU A 98 7.26 18.51 2.68
C GLU A 98 7.23 17.18 3.44
N LEU A 99 7.35 16.07 2.71
CA LEU A 99 7.27 14.72 3.26
C LEU A 99 8.67 14.16 3.50
N THR A 100 8.99 13.86 4.75
CA THR A 100 10.26 13.19 5.11
C THR A 100 10.18 11.68 4.86
N PHE A 101 11.35 11.02 4.79
CA PHE A 101 11.38 9.55 4.73
C PHE A 101 10.74 8.91 5.97
N ASP A 102 10.96 9.45 7.16
CA ASP A 102 10.41 8.86 8.40
C ASP A 102 8.88 8.96 8.45
N ASP A 103 8.32 10.07 7.96
CA ASP A 103 6.86 10.24 7.85
C ASP A 103 6.27 9.31 6.79
N PHE A 104 6.94 9.18 5.64
CA PHE A 104 6.55 8.24 4.60
C PHE A 104 6.61 6.78 5.09
N TYR A 105 7.71 6.39 5.75
CA TYR A 105 7.88 5.06 6.31
C TYR A 105 6.79 4.75 7.33
N ARG A 106 6.57 5.66 8.29
CA ARG A 106 5.53 5.51 9.32
C ARG A 106 4.15 5.40 8.71
N PHE A 107 3.84 6.17 7.67
CA PHE A 107 2.57 6.05 6.96
C PHE A 107 2.41 4.67 6.31
N MET A 108 3.44 4.18 5.62
CA MET A 108 3.38 2.88 4.94
C MET A 108 3.29 1.72 5.93
N ASP A 109 4.02 1.79 7.05
CA ASP A 109 3.95 0.82 8.15
C ASP A 109 2.55 0.78 8.76
N ASN A 110 1.99 1.96 9.11
CA ASN A 110 0.63 2.07 9.62
C ASN A 110 -0.42 1.54 8.63
N LEU A 111 -0.27 1.82 7.33
CA LEU A 111 -1.20 1.35 6.31
C LEU A 111 -1.18 -0.17 6.19
N GLN A 112 -0.01 -0.80 6.29
CA GLN A 112 0.13 -2.26 6.32
C GLN A 112 -0.50 -2.86 7.58
N THR A 113 -0.28 -2.24 8.74
CA THR A 113 -0.90 -2.63 10.01
C THR A 113 -2.43 -2.53 9.95
N GLU A 114 -2.97 -1.43 9.41
CA GLU A 114 -4.41 -1.20 9.28
C GLU A 114 -5.05 -2.20 8.31
N MET A 115 -4.41 -2.50 7.18
CA MET A 115 -4.91 -3.51 6.23
C MET A 115 -5.03 -4.88 6.91
N LEU A 116 -4.00 -5.30 7.66
CA LEU A 116 -4.03 -6.56 8.39
C LEU A 116 -5.10 -6.56 9.51
N GLU A 117 -5.26 -5.44 10.21
CA GLU A 117 -6.27 -5.29 11.25
C GLU A 117 -7.69 -5.41 10.70
N ILE A 118 -7.99 -4.77 9.57
CA ILE A 118 -9.29 -4.88 8.89
C ILE A 118 -9.59 -6.34 8.53
N GLU A 119 -8.61 -7.06 7.99
CA GLU A 119 -8.79 -8.48 7.64
C GLU A 119 -9.03 -9.33 8.89
N PHE A 120 -8.24 -9.12 9.94
CA PHE A 120 -8.42 -9.83 11.21
C PHE A 120 -9.82 -9.58 11.80
N LEU A 121 -10.26 -8.32 11.86
CA LEU A 121 -11.58 -7.93 12.39
C LEU A 121 -12.73 -8.53 11.56
N THR A 122 -12.56 -8.64 10.25
CA THR A 122 -13.54 -9.26 9.36
C THR A 122 -13.81 -10.71 9.76
N TYR A 123 -12.77 -11.46 10.16
CA TYR A 123 -12.91 -12.85 10.59
C TYR A 123 -13.26 -12.98 12.08
N SER A 124 -12.78 -12.09 12.94
CA SER A 124 -13.01 -12.18 14.38
C SER A 124 -14.45 -11.88 14.77
N LYS A 125 -15.20 -11.13 13.94
CA LYS A 125 -16.62 -10.79 14.16
C LYS A 125 -16.86 -10.15 15.54
N GLY A 126 -15.91 -9.32 15.99
CA GLY A 126 -15.94 -8.65 17.29
C GLY A 126 -15.30 -9.43 18.43
N MET A 127 -14.78 -10.64 18.18
CA MET A 127 -13.98 -11.40 19.14
C MET A 127 -12.52 -10.93 19.16
N THR A 128 -11.80 -11.22 20.24
CA THR A 128 -10.36 -10.92 20.39
C THR A 128 -9.45 -11.90 19.66
N THR A 129 -10.02 -12.99 19.12
CA THR A 129 -9.29 -14.09 18.48
C THR A 129 -10.04 -14.63 17.26
N ILE A 130 -9.31 -15.18 16.30
CA ILE A 130 -9.84 -15.92 15.14
C ILE A 130 -9.48 -17.41 15.21
N SER A 131 -10.21 -18.23 14.45
CA SER A 131 -9.84 -19.63 14.25
C SER A 131 -8.57 -19.73 13.39
N GLU A 132 -7.84 -20.84 13.50
CA GLU A 132 -6.70 -21.10 12.62
C GLU A 132 -7.10 -21.25 11.15
N GLU A 133 -8.29 -21.79 10.86
CA GLU A 133 -8.81 -21.85 9.49
C GLU A 133 -8.97 -20.43 8.92
N ASP A 134 -9.48 -19.50 9.71
CA ASP A 134 -9.63 -18.12 9.29
C ASP A 134 -8.29 -17.39 9.19
N PHE A 135 -7.35 -17.69 10.09
CA PHE A 135 -5.97 -17.21 9.97
C PHE A 135 -5.31 -17.72 8.68
N ALA A 136 -5.50 -19.00 8.33
CA ALA A 136 -5.01 -19.59 7.09
C ALA A 136 -5.62 -18.91 5.86
N LYS A 137 -6.90 -18.51 5.89
CA LYS A 137 -7.52 -17.74 4.80
C LYS A 137 -6.88 -16.35 4.63
N ILE A 138 -6.58 -15.67 5.73
CA ILE A 138 -5.84 -14.38 5.70
C ILE A 138 -4.47 -14.60 5.06
N LEU A 139 -3.72 -15.60 5.52
CA LEU A 139 -2.41 -15.94 4.96
C LEU A 139 -2.46 -16.22 3.45
N LEU A 140 -3.37 -17.09 3.03
CA LEU A 140 -3.46 -17.52 1.64
C LEU A 140 -3.82 -16.38 0.69
N ARG A 141 -4.46 -15.32 1.18
CA ARG A 141 -4.77 -14.12 0.39
C ARG A 141 -3.53 -13.36 -0.08
N PHE A 142 -2.42 -13.48 0.64
CA PHE A 142 -1.14 -12.86 0.30
C PHE A 142 -0.18 -13.81 -0.42
N THR A 143 -0.64 -15.00 -0.80
CA THR A 143 0.18 -16.01 -1.48
C THR A 143 -0.30 -16.24 -2.90
N ASN A 144 0.62 -16.63 -3.78
CA ASN A 144 0.31 -17.06 -5.14
C ASN A 144 0.41 -18.59 -5.23
N VAL A 145 -0.38 -19.30 -4.43
CA VAL A 145 -0.42 -20.77 -4.43
C VAL A 145 -1.69 -21.27 -5.11
N GLU A 146 -1.51 -22.28 -5.95
CA GLU A 146 -2.63 -23.06 -6.48
C GLU A 146 -3.17 -24.02 -5.42
N ASN A 147 -4.41 -24.49 -5.61
CA ASN A 147 -5.04 -25.48 -4.73
C ASN A 147 -5.21 -25.03 -3.27
N ILE A 148 -5.75 -23.82 -3.08
CA ILE A 148 -6.14 -23.26 -1.77
C ILE A 148 -7.00 -24.24 -0.96
N SER A 149 -7.88 -24.99 -1.63
CA SER A 149 -8.76 -25.97 -0.99
C SER A 149 -8.01 -27.05 -0.24
N ALA A 150 -6.92 -27.60 -0.79
CA ALA A 150 -6.14 -28.64 -0.14
C ALA A 150 -5.44 -28.11 1.13
N TYR A 151 -4.92 -26.89 1.10
CA TYR A 151 -4.31 -26.27 2.28
C TYR A 151 -5.34 -26.03 3.39
N LEU A 152 -6.54 -25.55 3.05
CA LEU A 152 -7.62 -25.39 4.02
C LEU A 152 -8.12 -26.73 4.56
N GLU A 153 -8.19 -27.75 3.72
CA GLU A 153 -8.57 -29.10 4.14
C GLU A 153 -7.56 -29.69 5.13
N ASN A 154 -6.25 -29.50 4.88
CA ASN A 154 -5.20 -29.90 5.81
C ASN A 154 -5.34 -29.19 7.17
N VAL A 155 -5.60 -27.88 7.18
CA VAL A 155 -5.81 -27.11 8.42
C VAL A 155 -7.03 -27.61 9.19
N ARG A 156 -8.11 -28.03 8.49
CA ARG A 156 -9.29 -28.63 9.13
C ARG A 156 -9.06 -30.02 9.72
N HIS A 157 -8.10 -30.78 9.18
CA HIS A 157 -7.79 -32.15 9.61
C HIS A 157 -6.73 -32.19 10.71
N CYS A 158 -5.86 -31.18 10.76
CA CYS A 158 -5.17 -30.84 11.99
C CYS A 158 -6.26 -30.42 12.99
N ILE A 159 -6.31 -31.02 14.18
CA ILE A 159 -7.22 -30.58 15.25
C ILE A 159 -6.45 -29.55 16.09
N PRO A 160 -6.74 -28.24 15.98
CA PRO A 160 -6.48 -27.37 17.14
C PRO A 160 -7.71 -26.54 17.49
N ASP A 161 -8.11 -26.61 18.76
CA ASP A 161 -9.02 -25.64 19.40
C ASP A 161 -8.24 -24.38 19.84
N GLU A 162 -7.08 -24.15 19.21
CA GLU A 162 -6.21 -23.03 19.48
C GLU A 162 -6.70 -21.81 18.67
N LYS A 163 -6.63 -20.64 19.28
CA LYS A 163 -7.13 -19.40 18.69
C LYS A 163 -6.00 -18.41 18.53
N VAL A 164 -5.98 -17.74 17.39
CA VAL A 164 -4.95 -16.75 17.06
C VAL A 164 -5.46 -15.36 17.43
N ASN A 165 -4.73 -14.65 18.27
CA ASN A 165 -5.00 -13.24 18.56
C ASN A 165 -4.28 -12.30 17.57
N TYR A 166 -4.69 -11.03 17.53
CA TYR A 166 -4.14 -10.05 16.60
C TYR A 166 -2.61 -9.89 16.73
N ILE A 167 -2.08 -9.90 17.96
CA ILE A 167 -0.64 -9.75 18.21
C ILE A 167 0.14 -10.92 17.60
N GLN A 168 -0.35 -12.15 17.78
CA GLN A 168 0.26 -13.34 17.17
C GLN A 168 0.24 -13.27 15.64
N ALA A 169 -0.90 -12.90 15.05
CA ALA A 169 -1.02 -12.72 13.60
C ALA A 169 -0.06 -11.63 13.10
N HIS A 170 -0.03 -10.47 13.74
CA HIS A 170 0.83 -9.34 13.40
C HIS A 170 2.32 -9.72 13.47
N CYS A 171 2.76 -10.37 14.55
CA CYS A 171 4.14 -10.86 14.68
C CYS A 171 4.50 -11.87 13.59
N PHE A 172 3.57 -12.75 13.20
CA PHE A 172 3.80 -13.70 12.12
C PHE A 172 4.06 -12.99 10.78
N PHE A 173 3.19 -12.04 10.39
CA PHE A 173 3.34 -11.29 9.14
C PHE A 173 4.60 -10.43 9.12
N GLN A 174 4.96 -9.79 10.24
CA GLN A 174 6.25 -9.09 10.34
C GLN A 174 7.44 -10.05 10.18
N GLY A 175 7.35 -11.26 10.75
CA GLY A 175 8.37 -12.28 10.64
C GLY A 175 8.56 -12.84 9.22
N THR A 176 7.50 -12.96 8.40
CA THR A 176 7.63 -13.44 7.02
C THR A 176 8.30 -12.44 6.10
N HIS A 177 8.15 -11.13 6.34
CA HIS A 177 8.88 -10.10 5.60
C HIS A 177 10.40 -10.21 5.80
N THR A 178 10.87 -10.60 7.00
CA THR A 178 12.31 -10.69 7.30
C THR A 178 13.03 -11.91 6.71
N LYS A 179 12.31 -12.96 6.32
CA LYS A 179 12.93 -14.23 5.86
C LYS A 179 13.04 -14.36 4.34
N ASN A 180 12.37 -13.50 3.57
CA ASN A 180 12.33 -13.61 2.11
C ASN A 180 13.52 -12.97 1.37
N THR A 181 14.45 -12.33 2.08
CA THR A 181 15.65 -11.69 1.47
C THR A 181 16.95 -12.41 1.80
N SER A 182 16.94 -13.49 2.59
CA SER A 182 18.15 -14.26 2.92
C SER A 182 18.59 -15.26 1.83
N ASN A 183 17.91 -15.28 0.67
CA ASN A 183 18.18 -16.19 -0.45
C ASN A 183 18.27 -15.47 -1.81
N LEU A 184 18.90 -14.29 -1.86
CA LEU A 184 19.42 -13.67 -3.09
C LEU A 184 20.82 -13.09 -2.84
#